data_AF-A0A7W0X7M2-F1
#
_entry.id   AF-A0A7W0X7M2-F1
#
_cell.length_a   1.000
_cell.length_b   1.000
_cell.length_c   1.000
_cell.angle_alpha   90.00
_cell.angle_beta   90.00
_cell.angle_gamma   90.00
#
_symmetry.space_group_name_H-M   'P 1'
#
loop_
_entity.id
_entity.type
_entity.pdbx_description
1 polymer ?
#
loop_
_entity_poly.entity_id
_entity_poly.type
_entity_poly.pdbx_seq_one_letter_code
_entity_poly.pdbx_strand_id
1 'polypeptide(L)'
;MRTDASTQKPPPCSHCPIARASSPGSSPRRTKLRSKRRRTHSCTWAKSVRIEPGRGTEDDTARRIFGVDIDPALVKLANENAAKAGVADRVQFFERDLFVTDVSTATVVTLYLLPSIMAKVETKLRADLKPGARIVSHDYPFPTWPVTRTRELDIAEKVRISGTSFTRLLLYTK
;
A
#
# COMPACT_ATOMS: atom_id res chain seq x y z
N MET A 1 9.09 38.86 -37.67
CA MET A 1 9.33 40.13 -36.96
C MET A 1 8.27 40.25 -35.88
N ARG A 2 8.71 40.42 -34.61
CA ARG A 2 8.11 41.11 -33.44
C ARG A 2 6.58 41.16 -33.35
N THR A 3 5.89 40.94 -32.23
CA THR A 3 6.14 40.79 -30.78
C THR A 3 4.74 40.69 -30.20
N ASP A 4 4.47 39.89 -29.16
CA ASP A 4 3.38 40.24 -28.24
C ASP A 4 3.75 39.85 -26.81
N ALA A 5 3.88 40.90 -26.00
CA ALA A 5 3.97 40.87 -24.56
C ALA A 5 2.76 41.66 -24.06
N SER A 6 2.05 41.14 -23.06
CA SER A 6 1.77 41.87 -21.82
C SER A 6 0.69 41.17 -21.01
N THR A 7 1.12 40.76 -19.82
CA THR A 7 0.35 40.39 -18.63
C THR A 7 -0.61 41.52 -18.23
N GLN A 8 -1.88 41.20 -17.98
CA GLN A 8 -2.78 42.07 -17.21
C GLN A 8 -3.40 41.31 -16.02
N LYS A 9 -3.21 41.91 -14.85
CA LYS A 9 -3.70 41.52 -13.52
C LYS A 9 -5.07 42.18 -13.27
N PRO A 10 -6.08 41.50 -12.70
CA PRO A 10 -7.38 42.12 -12.42
C PRO A 10 -7.37 43.02 -11.16
N PRO A 11 -8.20 44.08 -11.12
CA PRO A 11 -8.27 45.05 -10.02
C PRO A 11 -9.15 44.56 -8.84
N PRO A 12 -8.96 45.12 -7.63
CA PRO A 12 -9.72 44.73 -6.44
C PRO A 12 -11.10 45.40 -6.37
N CYS A 13 -12.12 44.62 -6.00
CA CYS A 13 -13.47 45.10 -5.76
C CYS A 13 -13.54 45.90 -4.45
N SER A 14 -13.82 47.19 -4.58
CA SER A 14 -14.36 48.06 -3.53
C SER A 14 -15.88 47.85 -3.46
N HIS A 15 -16.41 47.56 -2.27
CA HIS A 15 -17.62 48.19 -1.70
C HIS A 15 -17.86 47.65 -0.29
N CYS A 16 -17.75 48.57 0.66
CA CYS A 16 -18.09 48.44 2.07
C CYS A 16 -19.11 49.55 2.36
N PRO A 17 -20.15 49.31 3.16
CA PRO A 17 -20.72 50.38 3.95
C PRO A 17 -20.51 50.13 5.45
N ILE A 18 -20.07 51.19 6.11
CA ILE A 18 -19.74 51.37 7.52
C ILE A 18 -20.99 51.80 8.29
N ALA A 19 -21.15 51.32 9.53
CA ALA A 19 -21.60 52.14 10.68
C ALA A 19 -21.17 51.43 11.99
N ARG A 20 -20.09 51.88 12.67
CA ARG A 20 -20.07 52.76 13.88
C ARG A 20 -20.89 52.23 15.07
N ALA A 21 -20.47 52.24 16.32
CA ALA A 21 -19.26 52.66 17.03
C ALA A 21 -19.39 52.23 18.52
N SER A 22 -18.29 52.38 19.28
CA SER A 22 -18.23 52.77 20.72
C SER A 22 -17.72 51.72 21.73
N SER A 23 -16.49 51.93 22.21
CA SER A 23 -15.86 51.39 23.44
C SER A 23 -16.43 52.09 24.70
N PRO A 24 -16.13 51.69 25.98
CA PRO A 24 -14.80 51.54 26.64
C PRO A 24 -14.70 50.22 27.46
N GLY A 25 -13.61 49.69 28.01
CA GLY A 25 -12.35 50.23 28.52
C GLY A 25 -12.20 49.80 30.00
N SER A 26 -11.34 48.83 30.33
CA SER A 26 -10.66 48.69 31.64
C SER A 26 -9.67 47.51 31.66
N SER A 27 -8.41 47.81 31.99
CA SER A 27 -7.29 46.92 32.34
C SER A 27 -7.05 47.01 33.87
N PRO A 28 -6.06 46.36 34.53
CA PRO A 28 -5.27 45.14 34.26
C PRO A 28 -5.27 44.14 35.46
N ARG A 29 -4.48 43.07 35.31
CA ARG A 29 -3.56 42.49 36.34
C ARG A 29 -4.01 41.16 36.97
N ARG A 30 -3.45 40.04 36.46
CA ARG A 30 -2.65 39.13 37.30
C ARG A 30 -1.78 38.18 36.47
N THR A 31 -0.49 38.36 36.64
CA THR A 31 0.57 37.42 36.26
C THR A 31 0.39 36.08 36.95
N LYS A 32 0.46 34.97 36.21
CA LYS A 32 0.99 33.71 36.72
C LYS A 32 1.80 33.00 35.63
N LEU A 33 3.11 33.07 35.86
CA LEU A 33 4.17 32.23 35.33
C LEU A 33 3.75 30.75 35.37
N ARG A 34 3.75 30.03 34.25
CA ARG A 34 3.79 28.56 34.29
C ARG A 34 4.52 27.97 33.08
N SER A 35 5.75 27.57 33.37
CA SER A 35 6.54 26.50 32.74
C SER A 35 6.47 26.36 31.21
N LYS A 36 7.53 26.79 30.53
CA LYS A 36 7.95 26.28 29.21
C LYS A 36 8.05 24.75 29.28
N ARG A 37 6.99 24.04 28.86
CA ARG A 37 7.11 22.62 28.47
C ARG A 37 7.86 22.58 27.14
N ARG A 38 9.07 22.03 27.20
CA ARG A 38 9.87 21.63 26.05
C ARG A 38 8.99 20.81 25.11
N ARG A 39 8.64 21.36 23.94
CA ARG A 39 8.24 20.54 22.80
C ARG A 39 9.54 20.04 22.18
N THR A 40 10.01 18.91 22.67
CA THR A 40 10.91 18.06 21.89
C THR A 40 10.13 17.67 20.64
N HIS A 41 10.55 18.20 19.49
CA HIS A 41 10.16 17.63 18.21
C HIS A 41 10.81 16.26 18.13
N SER A 42 10.09 15.24 18.61
CA SER A 42 10.32 13.86 18.18
C SER A 42 10.10 13.88 16.67
N CYS A 43 11.19 13.74 15.92
CA CYS A 43 11.15 13.37 14.50
C CYS A 43 10.53 11.98 14.41
N THR A 44 9.20 11.91 14.43
CA THR A 44 8.44 10.70 14.14
C THR A 44 8.30 10.59 12.63
N TRP A 45 9.39 10.20 11.96
CA TRP A 45 9.42 9.88 10.52
C TRP A 45 9.21 8.38 10.27
N ALA A 46 8.42 7.71 11.12
CA ALA A 46 7.91 6.37 10.84
C ALA A 46 6.62 6.51 10.03
N LYS A 47 6.77 6.60 8.71
CA LYS A 47 5.65 6.64 7.77
C LYS A 47 4.76 5.43 7.99
N SER A 48 3.52 5.74 8.34
CA SER A 48 2.42 4.82 8.57
C SER A 48 2.09 4.07 7.27
N VAL A 49 2.49 2.80 7.17
CA VAL A 49 1.70 1.84 6.39
C VAL A 49 0.50 1.51 7.26
N ARG A 50 -0.57 2.27 7.08
CA ARG A 50 -1.85 1.96 7.69
C ARG A 50 -2.50 0.92 6.77
N ILE A 51 -2.48 -0.34 7.20
CA ILE A 51 -3.28 -1.39 6.56
C ILE A 51 -4.73 -1.09 6.95
N GLU A 52 -5.42 -0.30 6.12
CA GLU A 52 -6.87 -0.14 6.24
C GLU A 52 -7.51 -1.49 5.89
N PRO A 53 -8.40 -2.04 6.75
CA PRO A 53 -9.18 -3.21 6.36
C PRO A 53 -10.00 -2.81 5.14
N GLY A 54 -9.72 -3.47 4.02
CA GLY A 54 -10.45 -3.26 2.78
C GLY A 54 -11.95 -3.39 3.03
N ARG A 55 -12.73 -2.48 2.44
CA ARG A 55 -14.19 -2.50 2.44
C ARG A 55 -14.67 -3.68 1.56
N GLY A 56 -14.41 -4.90 2.02
CA GLY A 56 -14.86 -6.16 1.46
C GLY A 56 -15.78 -6.84 2.46
N THR A 57 -16.79 -7.56 1.96
CA THR A 57 -17.73 -8.34 2.75
C THR A 57 -16.99 -9.23 3.77
N GLU A 58 -17.52 -9.31 4.99
CA GLU A 58 -16.96 -9.76 6.29
C GLU A 58 -16.18 -11.10 6.41
N ASP A 59 -15.60 -11.66 5.35
CA ASP A 59 -14.85 -12.94 5.36
C ASP A 59 -13.41 -12.85 4.80
N ASP A 60 -12.83 -11.65 4.71
CA ASP A 60 -11.46 -11.44 4.17
C ASP A 60 -10.35 -11.46 5.25
N THR A 61 -10.71 -11.71 6.51
CA THR A 61 -9.71 -11.84 7.58
C THR A 61 -9.03 -13.21 7.52
N ALA A 62 -7.92 -13.31 6.78
CA ALA A 62 -7.07 -14.49 6.78
C ALA A 62 -6.64 -14.82 8.22
N ARG A 63 -7.07 -15.98 8.73
CA ARG A 63 -6.78 -16.43 10.10
C ARG A 63 -5.29 -16.72 10.32
N ARG A 64 -4.58 -17.15 9.27
CA ARG A 64 -3.15 -17.46 9.26
C ARG A 64 -2.59 -17.22 7.87
N ILE A 65 -1.45 -16.56 7.80
CA ILE A 65 -0.73 -16.27 6.56
C ILE A 65 0.69 -16.81 6.73
N PHE A 66 1.20 -17.48 5.70
CA PHE A 66 2.62 -17.78 5.63
C PHE A 66 3.19 -17.32 4.30
N GLY A 67 4.44 -16.87 4.33
CA GLY A 67 5.22 -16.54 3.15
C GLY A 67 6.42 -17.46 3.04
N VAL A 68 6.84 -17.73 1.81
CA VAL A 68 8.02 -18.54 1.52
C VAL A 68 8.89 -17.77 0.54
N ASP A 69 10.16 -17.67 0.89
CA ASP A 69 11.21 -17.13 0.01
C ASP A 69 12.47 -17.98 0.17
N ILE A 70 13.31 -18.04 -0.86
CA ILE A 70 14.57 -18.79 -0.84
C ILE A 70 15.72 -17.94 -0.27
N ASP A 71 15.58 -16.61 -0.25
CA ASP A 71 16.60 -15.71 0.28
C ASP A 71 16.43 -15.54 1.82
N PRO A 72 17.39 -16.05 2.63
CA PRO A 72 17.32 -15.91 4.09
C PRO A 72 17.31 -14.46 4.57
N ALA A 73 17.93 -13.54 3.85
CA ALA A 73 17.97 -12.12 4.21
C ALA A 73 16.58 -11.48 4.05
N LEU A 74 15.85 -11.82 2.98
CA LEU A 74 14.48 -11.36 2.76
C LEU A 74 13.52 -11.94 3.80
N VAL A 75 13.65 -13.22 4.13
CA VAL A 75 12.85 -13.87 5.18
C VAL A 75 13.07 -13.21 6.54
N LYS A 76 14.33 -12.92 6.90
CA LYS A 76 14.65 -12.22 8.14
C LYS A 76 14.02 -10.83 8.16
N LEU A 77 14.20 -10.06 7.09
CA LEU A 77 13.62 -8.71 6.97
C LEU A 77 12.08 -8.75 7.05
N ALA A 78 11.44 -9.72 6.40
CA ALA A 78 9.99 -9.88 6.40
C ALA A 78 9.46 -10.19 7.82
N ASN A 79 10.11 -11.11 8.55
CA ASN A 79 9.76 -11.41 9.93
C ASN A 79 9.98 -10.21 10.87
N GLU A 80 11.07 -9.45 10.69
CA GLU A 80 11.31 -8.21 11.45
C GLU A 80 10.21 -7.16 11.18
N ASN A 81 9.79 -7.03 9.92
CA ASN A 81 8.71 -6.10 9.55
C ASN A 81 7.36 -6.55 10.11
N ALA A 82 7.07 -7.85 10.12
CA ALA A 82 5.86 -8.40 10.73
C ALA A 82 5.83 -8.13 12.24
N ALA A 83 6.97 -8.27 12.93
CA ALA A 83 7.09 -7.94 14.35
C ALA A 83 6.89 -6.43 14.60
N LYS A 84 7.53 -5.57 13.80
CA LYS A 84 7.36 -4.10 13.90
C LYS A 84 5.92 -3.65 13.63
N ALA A 85 5.21 -4.34 12.74
CA ALA A 85 3.81 -4.08 12.43
C ALA A 85 2.83 -4.69 13.43
N GLY A 86 3.29 -5.52 14.37
CA GLY A 86 2.45 -6.17 15.38
C GLY A 86 1.53 -7.26 14.83
N VAL A 87 1.90 -7.89 13.72
CA VAL A 87 1.10 -8.95 13.03
C VAL A 87 1.80 -10.31 13.02
N ALA A 88 2.90 -10.45 13.77
CA ALA A 88 3.68 -11.69 13.86
C ALA A 88 2.91 -12.87 14.48
N ASP A 89 1.77 -12.61 15.13
CA ASP A 89 0.84 -13.62 15.62
C ASP A 89 0.06 -14.32 14.48
N ARG A 90 -0.10 -13.64 13.34
CA ARG A 90 -0.89 -14.11 12.19
C ARG A 90 -0.05 -14.45 10.96
N VAL A 91 1.13 -13.83 10.83
CA VAL A 91 1.99 -13.92 9.64
C VAL A 91 3.35 -14.49 10.02
N GLN A 92 3.78 -15.53 9.29
CA GLN A 92 5.11 -16.12 9.45
C GLN A 92 5.80 -16.30 8.10
N PHE A 93 7.09 -16.01 8.02
CA PHE A 93 7.89 -16.22 6.81
C PHE A 93 8.93 -17.32 7.02
N PHE A 94 9.07 -18.20 6.03
CA PHE A 94 9.97 -19.34 6.07
C PHE A 94 10.96 -19.31 4.90
N GLU A 95 12.21 -19.64 5.18
CA GLU A 95 13.24 -19.90 4.17
C GLU A 95 13.02 -21.28 3.56
N ARG A 96 12.36 -21.34 2.40
CA ARG A 96 12.04 -22.58 1.71
C ARG A 96 11.98 -22.37 0.20
N ASP A 97 12.12 -23.45 -0.55
CA ASP A 97 11.78 -23.45 -1.96
C ASP A 97 10.25 -23.54 -2.11
N LEU A 98 9.69 -22.68 -2.96
CA LEU A 98 8.29 -22.69 -3.34
C LEU A 98 7.87 -24.04 -3.91
N PHE A 99 8.71 -24.72 -4.68
CA PHE A 99 8.33 -25.96 -5.37
C PHE A 99 8.17 -27.16 -4.43
N VAL A 100 8.92 -27.18 -3.32
CA VAL A 100 8.85 -28.26 -2.32
C VAL A 100 7.87 -27.96 -1.18
N THR A 101 7.48 -26.70 -1.02
CA THR A 101 6.54 -26.30 0.04
C THR A 101 5.15 -26.85 -0.23
N ASP A 102 4.52 -27.42 0.80
CA ASP A 102 3.12 -27.81 0.76
C ASP A 102 2.21 -26.57 0.81
N VAL A 103 1.39 -26.39 -0.22
CA VAL A 103 0.41 -25.31 -0.34
C VAL A 103 -1.02 -25.83 -0.37
N SER A 104 -1.25 -27.12 -0.15
CA SER A 104 -2.56 -27.77 -0.30
C SER A 104 -3.66 -27.23 0.62
N THR A 105 -3.27 -26.62 1.73
CA THR A 105 -4.18 -26.01 2.71
C THR A 105 -4.50 -24.55 2.40
N ALA A 106 -3.81 -23.92 1.44
CA ALA A 106 -4.00 -22.52 1.10
C ALA A 106 -5.32 -22.30 0.36
N THR A 107 -6.09 -21.31 0.82
CA THR A 107 -7.34 -20.86 0.18
C THR A 107 -7.11 -19.71 -0.79
N VAL A 108 -6.09 -18.89 -0.51
CA VAL A 108 -5.65 -17.76 -1.33
C VAL A 108 -4.14 -17.83 -1.50
N VAL A 109 -3.66 -17.74 -2.72
CA VAL A 109 -2.22 -17.72 -3.06
C VAL A 109 -1.91 -16.44 -3.82
N THR A 110 -0.89 -15.71 -3.38
CA THR A 110 -0.40 -14.49 -4.06
C THR A 110 1.01 -14.72 -4.57
N LEU A 111 1.26 -14.40 -5.85
CA LEU A 111 2.51 -14.67 -6.52
C LEU A 111 3.09 -13.40 -7.12
N TYR A 112 4.38 -13.18 -6.86
CA TYR A 112 5.18 -12.19 -7.57
C TYR A 112 6.50 -12.85 -7.97
N LEU A 113 6.51 -13.41 -9.17
CA LEU A 113 7.57 -14.30 -9.65
C LEU A 113 8.04 -13.89 -11.06
N LEU A 114 9.06 -14.59 -11.55
CA LEU A 114 9.62 -14.41 -12.89
C LEU A 114 8.86 -15.25 -13.93
N PRO A 115 8.80 -14.80 -15.20
CA PRO A 115 8.08 -15.51 -16.27
C PRO A 115 8.64 -16.90 -16.56
N SER A 116 9.96 -17.09 -16.38
CA SER A 116 10.65 -18.35 -16.65
C SER A 116 10.19 -19.54 -15.79
N ILE A 117 9.57 -19.26 -14.64
CA ILE A 117 9.13 -20.29 -13.69
C ILE A 117 7.62 -20.49 -13.66
N MET A 118 6.85 -19.62 -14.34
CA MET A 118 5.38 -19.66 -14.29
C MET A 118 4.78 -20.98 -14.75
N ALA A 119 5.39 -21.64 -15.74
CA ALA A 119 4.93 -22.96 -16.21
C ALA A 119 5.07 -24.05 -15.13
N LYS A 120 6.17 -24.05 -14.36
CA LYS A 120 6.37 -25.01 -13.26
C LYS A 120 5.43 -24.73 -12.10
N VAL A 121 5.23 -23.45 -11.78
CA VAL A 121 4.30 -23.02 -10.72
C VAL A 121 2.87 -23.41 -11.08
N GLU A 122 2.46 -23.22 -12.34
CA GLU A 122 1.16 -23.65 -12.83
C GLU A 122 0.91 -25.14 -12.54
N THR A 123 1.83 -26.02 -12.94
CA THR A 123 1.72 -27.47 -12.71
C THR A 123 1.58 -27.80 -11.22
N LYS A 124 2.39 -27.17 -10.37
CA LYS A 124 2.33 -27.39 -8.92
C LYS A 124 1.00 -26.95 -8.31
N LEU A 125 0.54 -25.74 -8.60
CA LEU A 125 -0.71 -25.22 -8.03
C LEU A 125 -1.93 -26.01 -8.52
N ARG A 126 -1.91 -26.47 -9.77
CA ARG A 126 -2.91 -27.39 -10.32
C ARG A 126 -2.90 -28.76 -9.66
N ALA A 127 -1.77 -29.24 -9.16
CA ALA A 127 -1.70 -30.47 -8.39
C ALA A 127 -2.19 -30.25 -6.95
N ASP A 128 -1.61 -29.29 -6.24
CA ASP A 128 -1.66 -29.25 -4.78
C ASP A 128 -2.92 -28.57 -4.20
N LEU A 129 -3.44 -27.53 -4.86
CA LEU A 129 -4.53 -26.72 -4.29
C LEU A 129 -5.89 -27.45 -4.28
N LYS A 130 -6.81 -27.01 -3.43
CA LYS A 130 -8.20 -27.50 -3.49
C LYS A 130 -9.00 -26.75 -4.55
N PRO A 131 -10.04 -27.37 -5.16
CA PRO A 131 -11.03 -26.64 -5.94
C PRO A 131 -11.63 -25.48 -5.12
N GLY A 132 -11.85 -24.33 -5.76
CA GLY A 132 -12.29 -23.09 -5.13
C GLY A 132 -11.16 -22.20 -4.60
N ALA A 133 -9.90 -22.66 -4.64
CA ALA A 133 -8.77 -21.82 -4.25
C ALA A 133 -8.58 -20.66 -5.24
N ARG A 134 -8.29 -19.47 -4.70
CA ARG A 134 -8.07 -18.24 -5.46
C ARG A 134 -6.58 -17.97 -5.58
N ILE A 135 -6.12 -17.67 -6.79
CA ILE A 135 -4.70 -17.39 -7.04
C ILE A 135 -4.61 -16.00 -7.66
N VAL A 136 -3.75 -15.14 -7.13
CA VAL A 136 -3.47 -13.81 -7.67
C VAL A 136 -2.02 -13.79 -8.15
N SER A 137 -1.82 -13.56 -9.45
CA SER A 137 -0.50 -13.37 -10.04
C SER A 137 -0.29 -11.91 -10.43
N HIS A 138 0.89 -11.38 -10.15
CA HIS A 138 1.29 -10.03 -10.54
C HIS A 138 2.06 -10.06 -11.87
N ASP A 139 1.56 -9.32 -12.87
CA ASP A 139 2.03 -9.13 -14.25
C ASP A 139 2.09 -10.37 -15.15
N TYR A 140 2.56 -11.51 -14.65
CA TYR A 140 2.84 -12.68 -15.47
C TYR A 140 1.68 -13.67 -15.43
N PRO A 141 1.07 -14.01 -16.58
CA PRO A 141 0.03 -15.01 -16.65
C PRO A 141 0.60 -16.43 -16.60
N PHE A 142 -0.22 -17.37 -16.15
CA PHE A 142 0.04 -18.79 -16.38
C PHE A 142 -0.10 -19.14 -17.86
N PRO A 143 0.81 -19.97 -18.43
CA PRO A 143 0.78 -20.34 -19.84
C PRO A 143 -0.54 -20.95 -20.34
N THR A 144 -1.16 -21.85 -19.57
CA THR A 144 -2.35 -22.59 -20.04
C THR A 144 -3.59 -22.40 -19.18
N TRP A 145 -3.50 -21.65 -18.08
CA TRP A 145 -4.63 -21.42 -17.19
C TRP A 145 -5.44 -20.19 -17.64
N PRO A 146 -6.75 -20.34 -17.93
CA PRO A 146 -7.58 -19.19 -18.24
C PRO A 146 -7.72 -18.24 -17.03
N VAL A 147 -7.49 -16.95 -17.27
CA VAL A 147 -7.64 -15.90 -16.26
C VAL A 147 -9.13 -15.69 -15.96
N THR A 148 -9.50 -15.67 -14.68
CA THR A 148 -10.88 -15.41 -14.25
C THR A 148 -11.19 -13.92 -14.28
N ARG A 149 -10.28 -13.08 -13.76
CA ARG A 149 -10.42 -11.61 -13.78
C ARG A 149 -9.05 -10.95 -13.89
N THR A 150 -9.03 -9.80 -14.56
CA THR A 150 -7.86 -8.93 -14.62
C THR A 150 -8.19 -7.58 -14.00
N ARG A 151 -7.23 -7.02 -13.27
CA ARG A 151 -7.25 -5.64 -12.80
C ARG A 151 -5.97 -4.95 -13.24
N GLU A 152 -6.12 -3.84 -13.94
CA GLU A 152 -5.01 -2.99 -14.31
C GLU A 152 -4.89 -1.86 -13.30
N LEU A 153 -3.67 -1.57 -12.88
CA LEU A 153 -3.36 -0.50 -11.94
C LEU A 153 -2.31 0.40 -12.58
N ASP A 154 -2.64 1.68 -12.73
CA ASP A 154 -1.70 2.70 -13.18
C ASP A 154 -0.69 2.99 -12.06
N ILE A 155 0.56 2.62 -12.31
CA ILE A 155 1.68 2.84 -11.39
C ILE A 155 2.76 3.59 -12.17
N ALA A 156 2.69 4.93 -12.11
CA ALA A 156 3.65 5.81 -12.78
C ALA A 156 5.12 5.52 -12.36
N GLU A 157 5.33 5.04 -11.14
CA GLU A 157 6.66 4.66 -10.63
C GLU A 157 7.26 3.45 -11.38
N LYS A 158 6.42 2.57 -11.94
CA LYS A 158 6.83 1.36 -12.65
C LYS A 158 7.51 1.64 -13.99
N VAL A 159 7.28 2.83 -14.57
CA VAL A 159 7.91 3.28 -15.82
C VAL A 159 9.42 3.23 -15.72
N ARG A 160 9.99 3.58 -14.56
CA ARG A 160 11.45 3.58 -14.35
C ARG A 160 12.08 2.19 -14.26
N ILE A 161 11.29 1.16 -13.94
CA ILE A 161 11.80 -0.20 -13.67
C ILE A 161 11.57 -1.10 -14.88
N SER A 162 10.38 -1.05 -15.48
CA SER A 162 9.97 -1.99 -16.54
C SER A 162 9.60 -1.31 -17.86
N GLY A 163 9.68 0.02 -17.94
CA GLY A 163 9.22 0.79 -19.10
C GLY A 163 7.70 0.81 -19.30
N THR A 164 6.93 0.17 -18.41
CA THR A 164 5.46 0.09 -18.50
C THR A 164 4.83 0.96 -17.42
N SER A 165 3.76 1.70 -17.75
CA SER A 165 3.04 2.58 -16.81
C SER A 165 1.98 1.86 -15.97
N PHE A 166 1.71 0.58 -16.26
CA PHE A 166 0.67 -0.20 -15.59
C PHE A 166 1.20 -1.54 -15.08
N THR A 167 0.59 -2.04 -14.01
CA THR A 167 0.71 -3.43 -13.57
C THR A 167 -0.63 -4.14 -13.70
N ARG A 168 -0.59 -5.45 -13.95
CA ARG A 168 -1.80 -6.27 -14.03
C ARG A 168 -1.83 -7.27 -12.88
N LEU A 169 -2.94 -7.28 -12.15
CA LEU A 169 -3.28 -8.35 -11.22
C LEU A 169 -4.22 -9.33 -11.92
N LEU A 170 -3.78 -10.58 -12.00
CA LEU A 170 -4.47 -11.67 -12.68
C LEU A 170 -5.03 -12.61 -11.61
N LEU A 171 -6.35 -12.71 -11.54
CA LEU A 171 -7.06 -13.62 -10.65
C LEU A 171 -7.39 -14.91 -11.40
N TYR A 172 -7.06 -16.04 -10.78
CA TYR A 172 -7.42 -17.39 -11.21
C TYR A 172 -8.22 -18.08 -10.11
N THR A 173 -9.08 -19.00 -10.54
CA THR A 173 -9.80 -19.91 -9.66
C THR A 173 -9.51 -21.34 -10.12
N LYS A 174 -9.23 -22.22 -9.17
CA LYS A 174 -9.11 -23.67 -9.39
C LYS A 174 -10.45 -24.36 -9.27
#